data_AF-A0A259JS90-F1
#
_entry.id   AF-A0A259JS90-F1
#
_cell.length_a   1.000
_cell.length_b   1.000
_cell.length_c   1.000
_cell.angle_alpha   90.00
_cell.angle_beta   90.00
_cell.angle_gamma   90.00
#
_symmetry.space_group_name_H-M   'P 1'
#
loop_
_entity.id
_entity.type
_entity.pdbx_description
1 polymer ?
#
loop_
_entity_poly.entity_id
_entity_poly.type
_entity_poly.pdbx_seq_one_letter_code
_entity_poly.pdbx_strand_id
1 'polypeptide(L)' 'THGSFYVGSPETVAKKIAATVTALGIDRFDLKYSGGPIPHAQLMRCVELYGTRVIPLVRDMLG' A
#
# COMPACT_ATOMS: atom_id res chain seq x y z
N THR A 1 -2.68 13.83 0.47
CA THR A 1 -2.80 13.40 -0.94
C THR A 1 -4.25 13.01 -1.18
N HIS A 2 -4.91 13.62 -2.17
CA HIS A 2 -6.33 13.39 -2.49
C HIS A 2 -6.41 12.50 -3.75
N GLY A 3 -7.30 11.51 -3.78
CA GLY A 3 -7.51 10.61 -4.93
C GLY A 3 -7.11 9.15 -4.71
N SER A 4 -7.25 8.33 -5.76
CA SER A 4 -7.20 6.85 -5.68
C SER A 4 -5.80 6.23 -5.77
N PHE A 5 -4.74 7.03 -5.89
CA PHE A 5 -3.37 6.51 -5.89
C PHE A 5 -2.87 6.21 -4.47
N TYR A 6 -2.32 5.01 -4.27
CA TYR A 6 -1.70 4.56 -3.02
C TYR A 6 -0.20 4.85 -3.04
N VAL A 7 0.13 6.14 -2.93
CA VAL A 7 1.50 6.65 -3.06
C VAL A 7 1.85 7.55 -1.88
N GLY A 8 3.05 7.40 -1.34
CA GLY A 8 3.56 8.20 -0.23
C GLY A 8 4.43 7.36 0.71
N SER A 9 4.48 7.78 1.98
CA SER A 9 5.14 6.99 3.04
C SER A 9 4.39 5.68 3.31
N PRO A 10 5.03 4.67 3.93
CA PRO A 10 4.35 3.45 4.33
C PRO A 10 3.09 3.70 5.18
N GLU A 11 3.14 4.67 6.09
CA GLU A 11 2.02 5.04 6.96
C GLU A 11 0.88 5.67 6.17
N THR A 12 1.21 6.51 5.17
CA THR A 12 0.22 7.11 4.29
C THR A 12 -0.48 6.04 3.46
N VAL A 13 0.29 5.11 2.87
CA VAL A 13 -0.25 4.01 2.08
C VAL A 13 -1.11 3.09 2.94
N ALA A 14 -0.64 2.70 4.13
CA ALA A 14 -1.36 1.83 5.05
C ALA A 14 -2.71 2.42 5.47
N LYS A 15 -2.74 3.70 5.87
CA LYS A 15 -3.98 4.41 6.22
C LYS A 15 -4.99 4.39 5.09
N LYS A 16 -4.54 4.57 3.84
CA LYS A 16 -5.43 4.54 2.67
C LYS A 16 -5.95 3.13 2.41
N ILE A 17 -5.10 2.11 2.50
CA ILE A 17 -5.54 0.71 2.31
C ILE A 17 -6.57 0.34 3.37
N ALA A 18 -6.29 0.60 4.65
CA ALA A 18 -7.22 0.31 5.74
C ALA A 18 -8.57 1.01 5.52
N ALA A 19 -8.55 2.30 5.20
CA ALA A 19 -9.78 3.04 4.91
C ALA A 19 -10.59 2.43 3.75
N THR A 20 -9.92 1.99 2.66
CA THR A 20 -10.61 1.36 1.52
C THR A 20 -11.13 -0.03 1.84
N VAL A 21 -10.34 -0.85 2.55
CA VAL A 21 -10.74 -2.18 3.01
C VAL A 21 -12.00 -2.08 3.87
N THR A 22 -12.01 -1.19 4.87
CA THR A 22 -13.17 -0.96 5.73
C THR A 22 -14.37 -0.41 4.97
N ALA A 23 -14.16 0.58 4.09
CA ALA A 23 -15.26 1.22 3.36
C ALA A 23 -15.96 0.27 2.38
N LEU A 24 -15.23 -0.69 1.80
CA LEU A 24 -15.75 -1.61 0.79
C LEU A 24 -16.08 -3.00 1.34
N GLY A 25 -15.68 -3.31 2.58
CA GLY A 25 -15.87 -4.65 3.18
C GLY A 25 -15.15 -5.76 2.41
N ILE A 26 -13.93 -5.47 1.92
CA ILE A 26 -13.15 -6.42 1.11
C ILE A 26 -12.07 -7.11 1.94
N ASP A 27 -11.85 -8.39 1.70
CA ASP A 27 -10.81 -9.16 2.42
C ASP A 27 -9.46 -9.17 1.68
N ARG A 28 -9.42 -8.64 0.45
CA ARG A 28 -8.24 -8.64 -0.42
C ARG A 28 -8.01 -7.27 -1.06
N PHE A 29 -6.75 -6.84 -1.03
CA PHE A 29 -6.28 -5.64 -1.69
C PHE A 29 -5.06 -5.96 -2.57
N ASP A 30 -5.15 -5.70 -3.88
CA ASP A 30 -4.03 -5.88 -4.81
C ASP A 30 -3.40 -4.51 -5.17
N LEU A 31 -2.06 -4.44 -5.12
CA LEU A 31 -1.29 -3.22 -5.42
C LEU A 31 -0.49 -3.37 -6.72
N LYS A 32 -0.85 -2.58 -7.73
CA LYS A 32 0.02 -2.37 -8.90
C LYS A 32 1.10 -1.35 -8.55
N TYR A 33 2.32 -1.83 -8.34
CA TYR A 33 3.46 -1.02 -7.89
C TYR A 33 4.32 -0.43 -9.03
N SER A 34 4.04 -0.79 -10.29
CA SER A 34 4.76 -0.30 -11.47
C SER A 34 3.87 0.56 -12.38
N GLY A 35 4.34 1.74 -12.77
CA GLY A 35 3.63 2.69 -13.65
C GLY A 35 4.30 2.98 -15.00
N GLY A 36 5.31 2.19 -15.39
CA GLY A 36 6.16 2.44 -16.57
C GLY A 36 7.55 1.85 -16.36
N PRO A 37 8.55 2.23 -17.17
CA PRO A 37 9.94 1.85 -16.95
C PRO A 37 10.44 2.45 -15.63
N ILE A 38 10.62 1.60 -14.63
CA ILE A 38 11.15 1.97 -13.32
C ILE A 38 12.40 1.12 -13.06
N PRO A 39 13.50 1.70 -12.54
CA PRO A 39 14.69 0.93 -12.18
C PRO A 39 14.35 -0.24 -11.25
N HIS A 40 14.88 -1.43 -11.55
CA HIS A 40 14.60 -2.64 -10.79
C HIS A 40 14.83 -2.47 -9.28
N ALA A 41 15.90 -1.78 -8.88
CA ALA A 41 16.20 -1.53 -7.46
C ALA A 41 15.07 -0.76 -6.74
N GLN A 42 14.41 0.19 -7.41
CA GLN A 42 13.28 0.93 -6.82
C GLN A 42 12.03 0.05 -6.72
N LEU A 43 11.79 -0.81 -7.71
CA LEU A 43 10.73 -1.81 -7.66
C LEU A 43 10.93 -2.77 -6.48
N MET A 44 12.14 -3.30 -6.31
CA MET A 44 12.48 -4.17 -5.18
C MET A 44 12.33 -3.46 -3.83
N ARG A 45 12.75 -2.20 -3.74
CA ARG A 45 12.54 -1.39 -2.53
C ARG A 45 11.06 -1.16 -2.21
N CYS A 46 10.23 -0.97 -3.23
CA CYS A 46 8.78 -0.84 -3.06
C CYS A 46 8.18 -2.14 -2.50
N VAL A 47 8.56 -3.30 -3.05
CA VAL A 47 8.14 -4.62 -2.55
C VAL A 47 8.58 -4.83 -1.10
N GLU A 48 9.84 -4.51 -0.77
CA GLU A 48 10.36 -4.62 0.59
C GLU A 48 9.56 -3.77 1.58
N LEU A 49 9.35 -2.49 1.28
CA LEU A 49 8.58 -1.59 2.16
C LEU A 49 7.11 -2.02 2.27
N TYR A 50 6.52 -2.50 1.17
CA TYR A 50 5.15 -3.01 1.19
C TYR A 50 5.04 -4.21 2.14
N GLY A 51 5.92 -5.21 1.99
CA GLY A 51 5.92 -6.42 2.80
C GLY A 51 6.27 -6.19 4.27
N THR A 52 7.28 -5.36 4.55
CA THR A 52 7.85 -5.21 5.90
C THR A 52 7.26 -4.06 6.71
N ARG A 53 6.65 -3.06 6.06
CA ARG A 53 6.13 -1.86 6.73
C ARG A 53 4.64 -1.69 6.51
N VAL A 54 4.17 -1.73 5.27
CA VAL A 54 2.76 -1.42 4.97
C VAL A 54 1.82 -2.52 5.46
N ILE A 55 2.08 -3.78 5.11
CA ILE A 55 1.18 -4.89 5.47
C ILE A 55 0.97 -5.00 7.00
N PRO A 56 2.02 -4.98 7.84
CA PRO A 56 1.83 -5.00 9.29
C PRO A 56 1.00 -3.83 9.82
N LEU A 57 1.24 -2.60 9.32
CA LEU A 57 0.47 -1.42 9.73
C LEU A 57 -1.00 -1.51 9.33
N VAL A 58 -1.32 -2.06 8.15
CA VAL A 58 -2.71 -2.26 7.72
C VAL A 58 -3.40 -3.26 8.65
N ARG A 59 -2.74 -4.37 9.00
CA ARG A 59 -3.30 -5.37 9.90
C ARG A 59 -3.58 -4.78 11.28
N ASP A 60 -2.63 -4.05 11.84
CA ASP A 60 -2.79 -3.35 13.13
C ASP A 60 -3.98 -2.38 13.13
N MET A 61 -4.21 -1.67 12.01
CA MET A 61 -5.35 -0.74 11.87
C MET A 61 -6.71 -1.43 11.73
N LEU A 62 -6.75 -2.68 11.27
CA LEU A 62 -7.99 -3.41 11.04
C LEU A 62 -8.44 -4.25 12.25
N GLY A 63 -7.53 -4.52 13.20
CA GLY A 63 -7.78 -5.36 14.37
C GLY A 63 -7.49 -6.82 14.10
#